data_AF-A0A0B2UQ68-F1
#
_entry.id   AF-A0A0B2UQ68-F1
#
_cell.length_a   1.000
_cell.length_b   1.000
_cell.length_c   1.000
_cell.angle_alpha   90.00
_cell.angle_beta   90.00
_cell.angle_gamma   90.00
#
_symmetry.space_group_name_H-M   'P 1'
#
loop_
_entity.id
_entity.type
_entity.pdbx_description
1 polymer ?
#
loop_
_entity_poly.entity_id
_entity_poly.type
_entity_poly.pdbx_seq_one_letter_code
_entity_poly.pdbx_strand_id
1 'polypeptide(L)' 'MNGSRMPEQTSDYRVAVFGAGGVGKSSIVMRFVKGTFNENYVPTIEDTYRQVSILP' A
#
# COMPACT_ATOMS: atom_id res chain seq x y z
N MET A 1 25.23 26.47 16.92
CA MET A 1 23.92 26.56 16.26
C MET A 1 23.81 25.35 15.32
N ASN A 2 23.29 24.22 15.80
CA ASN A 2 23.14 23.03 14.98
C ASN A 2 21.82 23.14 14.21
N GLY A 3 21.92 23.29 12.89
CA GLY A 3 20.78 23.37 11.99
C GLY A 3 19.88 22.17 12.15
N SER A 4 18.59 22.44 12.34
CA SER A 4 17.51 21.48 12.26
C SER A 4 17.61 20.73 10.92
N ARG A 5 18.01 19.46 10.96
CA ARG A 5 17.87 18.56 9.81
C ARG A 5 16.39 18.58 9.42
N MET A 6 16.08 19.13 8.25
CA MET A 6 14.76 18.96 7.65
C MET A 6 14.49 17.46 7.56
N PRO A 7 13.30 16.98 7.95
CA PRO A 7 12.98 15.56 7.81
C PRO A 7 13.14 15.19 6.33
N GLU A 8 13.93 14.16 6.08
CA GLU A 8 14.14 13.59 4.76
C GLU A 8 12.77 13.33 4.12
N GLN A 9 12.45 14.07 3.06
CA GLN A 9 11.16 14.00 2.42
C GLN A 9 11.09 12.66 1.68
N THR A 10 10.49 11.63 2.30
CA THR A 10 10.28 10.36 1.62
C THR A 10 9.38 10.64 0.41
N SER A 11 9.89 10.38 -0.79
CA SER A 11 9.16 10.55 -2.06
C SER A 11 8.12 9.43 -2.21
N ASP A 12 7.14 9.42 -1.31
CA ASP A 12 6.09 8.41 -1.28
C ASP A 12 5.12 8.62 -2.45
N TYR A 13 5.01 7.60 -3.30
CA TYR A 13 3.97 7.58 -4.33
C TYR A 13 2.69 6.98 -3.75
N ARG A 14 1.60 7.76 -3.74
CA ARG A 14 0.31 7.34 -3.16
C ARG A 14 -0.65 6.91 -4.25
N VAL A 15 -1.21 5.71 -4.11
CA VAL A 15 -2.17 5.12 -5.05
C VAL A 15 -3.42 4.71 -4.29
N ALA A 16 -4.59 5.03 -4.85
CA ALA A 16 -5.89 4.60 -4.35
C ALA A 16 -6.54 3.62 -5.32
N VAL A 17 -7.15 2.55 -4.81
CA VAL A 17 -7.80 1.51 -5.62
C VAL A 17 -9.30 1.52 -5.35
N PHE A 18 -10.09 1.82 -6.38
CA PHE A 18 -11.55 1.92 -6.30
C PHE A 18 -12.25 0.84 -7.15
N GLY A 19 -13.53 0.59 -6.85
CA GLY A 19 -14.36 -0.40 -7.55
C GLY A 19 -15.43 -1.00 -6.66
N ALA A 20 -16.40 -1.71 -7.26
CA ALA A 20 -17.52 -2.33 -6.56
C ALA A 20 -17.08 -3.38 -5.49
N GLY A 21 -18.01 -3.78 -4.62
CA GLY A 21 -17.78 -4.87 -3.66
C GLY A 21 -17.42 -6.18 -4.37
N GLY A 22 -16.53 -6.99 -3.79
CA GLY A 22 -16.19 -8.32 -4.31
C GLY A 22 -15.28 -8.37 -5.56
N VAL A 23 -14.94 -7.25 -6.21
CA VAL A 23 -14.13 -7.25 -7.46
C VAL A 23 -12.63 -7.57 -7.28
N GLY A 24 -12.18 -7.87 -6.06
CA GLY A 24 -10.79 -8.30 -5.81
C GLY A 24 -9.76 -7.19 -5.54
N LYS A 25 -10.18 -5.96 -5.19
CA LYS A 25 -9.28 -4.84 -4.87
C LYS A 25 -8.23 -5.21 -3.80
N SER A 26 -8.67 -5.79 -2.70
CA SER A 26 -7.81 -6.19 -1.59
C SER A 26 -6.89 -7.35 -2.01
N SER A 27 -7.39 -8.27 -2.84
CA SER A 27 -6.62 -9.39 -3.37
C SER A 27 -5.43 -8.92 -4.21
N ILE A 28 -5.62 -7.95 -5.12
CA ILE A 28 -4.53 -7.45 -5.96
C ILE A 28 -3.51 -6.63 -5.15
N VAL A 29 -3.98 -5.82 -4.19
CA VAL A 29 -3.09 -5.06 -3.30
C VAL A 29 -2.25 -6.00 -2.42
N MET A 30 -2.86 -7.02 -1.82
CA MET A 30 -2.17 -7.99 -0.97
C MET A 30 -1.20 -8.87 -1.76
N ARG A 31 -1.55 -9.25 -2.99
CA ARG A 31 -0.65 -9.99 -3.86
C ARG A 31 0.58 -9.15 -4.22
N PHE A 32 0.39 -7.86 -4.52
CA PHE A 32 1.49 -6.95 -4.85
C PHE A 32 2.41 -6.70 -3.65
N VAL A 33 1.85 -6.36 -2.48
CA VAL A 33 2.65 -5.94 -1.33
C VAL A 33 3.21 -7.11 -0.53
N LYS A 34 2.43 -8.18 -0.37
CA LYS A 34 2.77 -9.30 0.53
C LYS A 34 3.02 -10.62 -0.20
N GLY A 35 2.77 -10.69 -1.51
CA GLY A 35 2.85 -11.94 -2.25
C GLY A 35 1.77 -12.97 -1.87
N THR A 36 0.76 -12.59 -1.08
CA THR A 36 -0.26 -13.52 -0.57
C THR A 36 -1.62 -13.32 -1.22
N PHE A 37 -2.47 -14.34 -1.11
CA PHE A 37 -3.87 -14.30 -1.51
C PHE A 37 -4.69 -15.05 -0.47
N ASN A 38 -5.84 -14.49 -0.10
CA ASN A 38 -6.81 -15.13 0.79
C ASN A 38 -8.00 -15.60 -0.04
N GLU A 39 -8.30 -16.90 0.01
CA GLU A 39 -9.43 -17.50 -0.68
C GLU A 39 -10.78 -17.12 -0.06
N ASN A 40 -10.77 -16.76 1.23
CA ASN A 40 -11.97 -16.30 1.93
C ASN A 40 -12.18 -14.81 1.72
N TYR A 41 -13.40 -14.44 1.33
CA TYR A 41 -13.79 -13.03 1.22
C TYR A 41 -13.97 -12.40 2.61
N VAL A 42 -13.12 -11.43 2.92
CA VAL A 42 -13.29 -10.53 4.05
C VAL A 42 -13.53 -9.12 3.48
N PRO A 43 -14.70 -8.50 3.71
CA PRO A 43 -14.96 -7.13 3.29
C PRO A 43 -13.91 -6.18 3.88
N THR A 44 -13.29 -5.37 3.04
CA THR A 44 -12.36 -4.34 3.48
C THR A 44 -13.14 -3.12 3.95
N ILE A 45 -12.83 -2.63 5.16
CA ILE A 45 -13.35 -1.35 5.66
C ILE A 45 -12.51 -0.24 5.02
N GLU A 46 -11.23 -0.14 5.40
CA GLU A 46 -10.22 0.74 4.80
C GLU A 46 -8.85 0.23 5.23
N ASP A 47 -7.87 0.15 4.33
CA ASP A 47 -6.51 -0.28 4.65
C ASP A 47 -5.48 0.48 3.80
N THR A 48 -4.32 0.80 4.39
CA THR A 48 -3.16 1.39 3.69
C THR A 48 -1.97 0.44 3.76
N TYR A 49 -1.32 0.21 2.62
CA TYR A 49 -0.14 -0.62 2.51
C TYR A 49 1.03 0.17 1.96
N ARG A 50 2.25 -0.12 2.44
CA ARG A 50 3.49 0.48 1.94
C ARG A 50 4.39 -0.61 1.40
N GLN A 51 4.76 -0.50 0.13
CA GLN A 51 5.80 -1.32 -0.48
C GLN A 51 7.07 -0.48 -0.59
N VAL A 52 8.18 -0.97 -0.07
CA VAL A 52 9.49 -0.38 -0.34
C VAL A 52 10.00 -1.05 -1.61
N SER A 53 10.03 -0.29 -2.70
CA SER A 53 10.71 -0.69 -3.93
C SER A 53 12.14 -0.18 -3.87
N ILE A 54 13.10 -1.10 -3.70
CA ILE A 54 14.48 -0.81 -4.07
C ILE A 54 14.49 -0.97 -5.59
N LEU A 55 14.32 0.13 -6.32
CA LEU A 55 14.62 0.11 -7.74
C LEU A 55 16.13 -0.20 -7.85
N PRO A 56 16.54 -1.17 -8.69
CA PRO A 56 17.96 -1.43 -8.94
C PRO A 56 18.67 -0.21 -9.49
#